data_AF-A0ABD3DP05-F1
#
_entry.id   AF-A0ABD3DP05-F1
#
_cell.length_a   1.000
_cell.length_b   1.000
_cell.length_c   1.000
_cell.angle_alpha   90.00
_cell.angle_beta   90.00
_cell.angle_gamma   90.00
#
_symmetry.space_group_name_H-M   'P 1'
#
loop_
_entity.id
_entity.type
_entity.pdbx_description
1 polymer ?
#
loop_
_entity_poly.entity_id
_entity_poly.type
_entity_poly.pdbx_seq_one_letter_code
_entity_poly.pdbx_strand_id
1 'polypeptide(L)'
;MAYPDPPDLNALNGIIADEKTQEEGGEMRKHEVSTGNVDIFNRLAAIRASIQSLQAQENAEHVQMNAGFDALQAKIDAQHDRMDARLDGVNAKLKGIVAGVNSLIGRLDAIEAKKDANKARAFNYSVVAGSTTMRFRSIVKYVGGHPLRAGLPHAVDKVVFEENYGIGDQPPYHLMPLNNGEINKWSRMKLTQLRRRLRSIYWFYNDDRLTLAANANRAACMNAILNVKAYLLDP
;
A
#
# COMPACT_ATOMS: atom_id res chain seq x y z
N MET A 1 -16.67 33.28 -28.50
CA MET A 1 -16.34 34.42 -29.38
C MET A 1 -17.13 34.21 -30.67
N ALA A 2 -18.11 35.08 -30.95
CA ALA A 2 -18.97 34.97 -32.11
C ALA A 2 -18.23 35.50 -33.36
N TYR A 3 -18.30 34.75 -34.47
CA TYR A 3 -17.80 35.17 -35.77
C TYR A 3 -18.63 36.35 -36.29
N PRO A 4 -18.03 37.38 -36.92
CA PRO A 4 -18.77 38.47 -37.54
C PRO A 4 -19.50 37.98 -38.81
N ASP A 5 -20.72 38.49 -39.03
CA ASP A 5 -21.52 38.21 -40.22
C ASP A 5 -20.81 38.67 -41.51
N PRO A 6 -20.93 37.93 -42.62
CA PRO A 6 -20.34 38.32 -43.90
C PRO A 6 -21.05 39.54 -44.51
N PRO A 7 -20.32 40.43 -45.21
CA PRO A 7 -20.89 41.64 -45.79
C PRO A 7 -21.83 41.33 -46.97
N ASP A 8 -22.94 42.09 -47.03
CA ASP A 8 -23.99 42.02 -48.05
C ASP A 8 -23.43 42.36 -49.45
N LEU A 9 -23.49 41.37 -50.35
CA LEU A 9 -22.98 41.44 -51.72
C LEU A 9 -23.89 42.22 -52.68
N ASN A 10 -25.04 42.74 -52.24
CA ASN A 10 -25.98 43.46 -53.11
C ASN A 10 -25.65 44.96 -53.33
N ALA A 11 -24.63 45.52 -52.68
CA ALA A 11 -24.32 46.95 -52.76
C ALA A 11 -23.55 47.39 -54.04
N LEU A 12 -23.26 46.48 -54.98
CA LEU A 12 -22.40 46.77 -56.14
C LEU A 12 -23.13 46.94 -57.50
N ASN A 13 -24.45 46.84 -57.55
CA ASN A 13 -25.21 46.91 -58.83
C ASN A 13 -25.62 48.34 -59.28
N GLY A 14 -25.07 49.40 -58.68
CA GLY A 14 -25.58 50.77 -58.84
C GLY A 14 -24.87 51.72 -59.80
N ILE A 15 -23.79 51.33 -60.49
CA ILE A 15 -22.94 52.30 -61.21
C ILE A 15 -22.81 51.95 -62.69
N ILE A 16 -23.89 52.05 -63.47
CA ILE A 16 -23.80 52.25 -64.93
C ILE A 16 -24.98 53.11 -65.41
N ALA A 17 -24.78 54.41 -65.51
CA ALA A 17 -25.45 55.27 -66.49
C ALA A 17 -24.75 56.63 -66.52
N ASP A 18 -24.03 56.92 -67.61
CA ASP A 18 -24.38 57.97 -68.58
C ASP A 18 -23.10 58.43 -69.31
N GLU A 19 -23.01 58.15 -70.62
CA GLU A 19 -22.14 58.92 -71.54
C GLU A 19 -22.44 58.58 -73.02
N LYS A 20 -23.28 59.42 -73.63
CA LYS A 20 -23.45 59.57 -75.08
C LYS A 20 -22.68 60.81 -75.56
N THR A 21 -21.59 60.64 -76.29
CA THR A 21 -21.20 61.44 -77.49
C THR A 21 -19.86 60.95 -78.09
N GLN A 22 -19.75 61.00 -79.43
CA GLN A 22 -18.64 60.62 -80.35
C GLN A 22 -18.79 59.23 -81.02
N GLU A 23 -19.10 59.26 -82.32
CA GLU A 23 -19.79 58.20 -83.06
C GLU A 23 -18.97 57.37 -84.08
N GLU A 24 -17.67 57.60 -84.31
CA GLU A 24 -16.90 56.66 -85.18
C GLU A 24 -15.52 56.27 -84.63
N GLY A 25 -14.83 57.16 -83.90
CA GLY A 25 -13.67 56.79 -83.06
C GLY A 25 -14.06 56.29 -81.66
N GLY A 26 -15.32 56.53 -81.26
CA GLY A 26 -15.88 56.10 -79.97
C GLY A 26 -16.40 54.68 -79.98
N GLU A 27 -16.83 54.13 -81.12
CA GLU A 27 -17.27 52.73 -81.22
C GLU A 27 -16.11 51.74 -81.08
N MET A 28 -14.96 52.02 -81.71
CA MET A 28 -13.76 51.17 -81.57
C MET A 28 -13.21 51.19 -80.15
N ARG A 29 -13.12 52.37 -79.51
CA ARG A 29 -12.72 52.49 -78.09
C ARG A 29 -13.74 51.87 -77.14
N LYS A 30 -15.04 52.01 -77.39
CA LYS A 30 -16.09 51.33 -76.61
C LYS A 30 -16.03 49.82 -76.79
N HIS A 31 -15.72 49.35 -78.00
CA HIS A 31 -15.52 47.92 -78.25
C HIS A 31 -14.29 47.41 -77.51
N GLU A 32 -13.12 48.06 -77.61
CA GLU A 32 -11.90 47.66 -76.88
C GLU A 32 -12.09 47.68 -75.35
N VAL A 33 -12.73 48.73 -74.82
CA VAL A 33 -13.09 48.83 -73.40
C VAL A 33 -14.10 47.73 -73.02
N SER A 34 -15.07 47.43 -73.89
CA SER A 34 -16.02 46.34 -73.69
C SER A 34 -15.32 44.97 -73.69
N THR A 35 -14.38 44.71 -74.60
CA THR A 35 -13.61 43.46 -74.62
C THR A 35 -12.71 43.34 -73.40
N GLY A 36 -12.06 44.44 -72.99
CA GLY A 36 -11.23 44.49 -71.77
C GLY A 36 -12.02 44.25 -70.50
N ASN A 37 -13.23 44.81 -70.41
CA ASN A 37 -14.14 44.55 -69.28
C ASN A 37 -14.58 43.08 -69.23
N VAL A 38 -14.87 42.46 -70.38
CA VAL A 38 -15.22 41.03 -70.46
C VAL A 38 -14.04 40.14 -70.00
N ASP A 39 -12.80 40.46 -70.38
CA ASP A 39 -11.61 39.75 -69.89
C ASP A 39 -11.44 39.88 -68.36
N ILE A 40 -11.62 41.08 -67.82
CA ILE A 40 -11.57 41.33 -66.37
C ILE A 40 -12.65 40.50 -65.64
N PHE A 41 -13.88 40.48 -66.14
CA PHE A 41 -14.96 39.68 -65.55
C PHE A 41 -14.64 38.17 -65.56
N ASN A 42 -14.10 37.66 -66.67
CA ASN A 42 -13.69 36.26 -66.76
C ASN A 42 -12.55 35.93 -65.77
N ARG A 43 -11.56 36.82 -65.62
CA ARG A 43 -10.47 36.66 -64.66
C ARG A 43 -10.97 36.71 -63.21
N LEU A 44 -11.91 37.62 -62.90
CA LEU A 44 -12.53 37.69 -61.57
C LEU A 44 -13.35 36.44 -61.25
N ALA A 45 -14.09 35.91 -62.23
CA ALA A 45 -14.82 34.65 -62.07
C ALA A 45 -13.86 33.47 -61.80
N ALA A 46 -12.75 33.40 -62.53
CA ALA A 46 -11.72 32.39 -62.31
C ALA A 46 -11.06 32.53 -60.93
N ILE A 47 -10.72 33.74 -60.49
CA ILE A 47 -10.18 34.00 -59.15
C ILE A 47 -11.18 33.56 -58.08
N ARG A 48 -12.46 33.88 -58.23
CA ARG A 48 -13.51 33.46 -57.29
C ARG A 48 -13.60 31.94 -57.19
N ALA A 49 -13.56 31.24 -58.32
CA ALA A 49 -13.55 29.78 -58.35
C ALA A 49 -12.32 29.20 -57.65
N SER A 50 -11.13 29.76 -57.88
CA SER A 50 -9.89 29.36 -57.19
C SER A 50 -9.97 29.58 -55.69
N ILE A 51 -10.50 30.72 -55.23
CA ILE A 51 -10.69 30.99 -53.79
C ILE A 51 -11.62 29.96 -53.17
N GLN A 52 -12.75 29.64 -53.81
CA GLN A 52 -13.69 28.62 -53.32
C GLN A 52 -13.04 27.24 -53.24
N SER A 53 -12.22 26.89 -54.23
CA SER A 53 -11.46 25.63 -54.22
C SER A 53 -10.44 25.57 -53.09
N LEU A 54 -9.70 26.65 -52.85
CA LEU A 54 -8.72 26.73 -51.76
C LEU A 54 -9.41 26.64 -50.39
N GLN A 55 -10.53 27.32 -50.21
CA GLN A 55 -11.33 27.24 -48.97
C GLN A 55 -11.83 25.81 -48.72
N ALA A 56 -12.28 25.12 -49.77
CA ALA A 56 -12.72 23.72 -49.65
C ALA A 56 -11.56 22.79 -49.26
N GLN A 57 -10.37 23.00 -49.85
CA GLN A 57 -9.17 22.23 -49.53
C GLN A 57 -8.71 22.49 -48.09
N GLU A 58 -8.60 23.75 -47.67
CA GLU A 58 -8.23 24.14 -46.30
C GLU A 58 -9.17 23.52 -45.27
N ASN A 59 -10.49 23.59 -45.50
CA ASN A 59 -11.49 22.98 -44.61
C ASN A 59 -11.30 21.46 -44.53
N ALA A 60 -11.02 20.79 -45.65
CA ALA A 60 -10.79 19.34 -45.66
C ALA A 60 -9.50 18.97 -44.89
N GLU A 61 -8.42 19.73 -45.07
CA GLU A 61 -7.17 19.54 -44.34
C GLU A 61 -7.35 19.77 -42.84
N HIS A 62 -8.10 20.80 -42.43
CA HIS A 62 -8.43 21.06 -41.03
C HIS A 62 -9.22 19.90 -40.40
N VAL A 63 -10.22 19.36 -41.10
CA VAL A 63 -11.00 18.21 -40.61
C VAL A 63 -10.11 16.97 -40.46
N GLN A 64 -9.26 16.68 -41.44
CA GLN A 64 -8.33 15.55 -41.37
C GLN A 64 -7.32 15.72 -40.23
N MET A 65 -6.80 16.92 -40.03
CA MET A 65 -5.86 17.23 -38.96
C MET A 65 -6.50 17.04 -37.59
N ASN A 66 -7.71 17.56 -37.39
CA ASN A 66 -8.46 17.37 -36.14
C ASN A 66 -8.70 15.88 -35.86
N ALA A 67 -9.15 15.12 -36.87
CA ALA A 67 -9.35 13.68 -36.71
C ALA A 67 -8.03 12.94 -36.36
N GLY A 68 -6.91 13.38 -36.93
CA GLY A 68 -5.58 12.86 -36.59
C GLY A 68 -5.18 13.17 -35.15
N PHE A 69 -5.45 14.38 -34.66
CA PHE A 69 -5.21 14.76 -33.27
C PHE A 69 -6.09 14.00 -32.30
N ASP A 70 -7.38 13.86 -32.58
CA ASP A 70 -8.32 13.08 -31.75
C ASP A 70 -7.87 11.62 -31.64
N ALA A 71 -7.46 11.02 -32.76
CA ALA A 71 -6.94 9.66 -32.78
C ALA A 71 -5.63 9.50 -32.02
N LEU A 72 -4.75 10.52 -32.03
CA LEU A 72 -3.52 10.52 -31.26
C LEU A 72 -3.80 10.66 -29.76
N GLN A 73 -4.70 11.57 -29.38
CA GLN A 73 -5.12 11.77 -27.99
C GLN A 73 -5.70 10.49 -27.40
N ALA A 74 -6.63 9.84 -28.12
CA ALA A 74 -7.21 8.58 -27.69
C ALA A 74 -6.17 7.45 -27.49
N LYS A 75 -5.12 7.42 -28.33
CA LYS A 75 -4.01 6.46 -28.17
C LYS A 75 -3.17 6.75 -26.93
N ILE A 76 -2.90 8.02 -26.66
CA ILE A 76 -2.14 8.46 -25.48
C ILE A 76 -2.93 8.12 -24.21
N ASP A 77 -4.21 8.46 -24.16
CA ASP A 77 -5.07 8.16 -23.01
C ASP A 77 -5.12 6.66 -22.74
N ALA A 78 -5.34 5.84 -23.78
CA ALA A 78 -5.34 4.39 -23.64
C ALA A 78 -3.98 3.82 -23.19
N GLN A 79 -2.87 4.48 -23.54
CA GLN A 79 -1.54 4.08 -23.04
C GLN A 79 -1.36 4.45 -21.57
N HIS A 80 -1.80 5.65 -21.15
CA HIS A 80 -1.78 6.07 -19.76
C HIS A 80 -2.63 5.15 -18.88
N ASP A 81 -3.86 4.84 -19.28
CA ASP A 81 -4.74 3.92 -18.52
C ASP A 81 -4.10 2.54 -18.32
N ARG A 82 -3.43 2.01 -19.36
CA ARG A 82 -2.70 0.75 -19.28
C ARG A 82 -1.49 0.84 -18.37
N MET A 83 -0.79 1.97 -18.34
CA MET A 83 0.34 2.19 -17.46
C MET A 83 -0.11 2.26 -16.00
N ASP A 84 -1.17 3.00 -15.72
CA ASP A 84 -1.75 3.14 -14.38
C ASP A 84 -2.21 1.78 -13.84
N ALA A 85 -2.96 1.02 -14.63
CA ALA A 85 -3.38 -0.32 -14.25
C ALA A 85 -2.20 -1.28 -13.96
N ARG A 86 -1.10 -1.16 -14.72
CA ARG A 86 0.12 -1.93 -14.48
C ARG A 86 0.82 -1.50 -13.19
N LEU A 87 0.91 -0.20 -12.93
CA LEU A 87 1.51 0.34 -11.72
C LEU A 87 0.73 -0.07 -10.47
N ASP A 88 -0.60 -0.02 -10.51
CA ASP A 88 -1.46 -0.50 -9.44
C ASP A 88 -1.26 -1.99 -9.16
N GLY A 89 -1.18 -2.81 -10.22
CA GLY A 89 -0.89 -4.23 -10.11
C GLY A 89 0.48 -4.52 -9.49
N VAL A 90 1.50 -3.74 -9.82
CA VAL A 90 2.84 -3.84 -9.20
C VAL A 90 2.80 -3.44 -7.73
N ASN A 91 2.12 -2.34 -7.40
CA ASN A 91 1.99 -1.86 -6.02
C ASN A 91 1.29 -2.89 -5.11
N ALA A 92 0.22 -3.52 -5.60
CA ALA A 92 -0.48 -4.59 -4.89
C ALA A 92 0.44 -5.79 -4.61
N LYS A 93 1.23 -6.22 -5.60
CA LYS A 93 2.20 -7.31 -5.43
C LYS A 93 3.29 -6.96 -4.42
N LEU A 94 3.82 -5.73 -4.46
CA LEU A 94 4.81 -5.26 -3.50
C LEU A 94 4.27 -5.24 -2.07
N LYS A 95 3.04 -4.77 -1.85
CA LYS A 95 2.39 -4.84 -0.54
C LYS A 95 2.28 -6.28 -0.02
N GLY A 96 1.90 -7.21 -0.90
CA GLY A 96 1.85 -8.64 -0.58
C GLY A 96 3.22 -9.21 -0.18
N ILE A 97 4.28 -8.85 -0.92
CA ILE A 97 5.65 -9.27 -0.61
C ILE A 97 6.10 -8.72 0.75
N VAL A 98 5.87 -7.44 1.04
CA VAL A 98 6.24 -6.82 2.33
C VAL A 98 5.53 -7.51 3.49
N ALA A 99 4.23 -7.80 3.37
CA ALA A 99 3.49 -8.53 4.39
C ALA A 99 4.05 -9.95 4.60
N GLY A 100 4.39 -10.64 3.51
CA GLY A 100 5.01 -11.97 3.56
C GLY A 100 6.37 -11.95 4.26
N VAL A 101 7.24 -10.99 3.92
CA VAL A 101 8.55 -10.83 4.55
C VAL A 101 8.42 -10.53 6.05
N ASN A 102 7.52 -9.64 6.45
CA ASN A 102 7.28 -9.35 7.87
C ASN A 102 6.80 -10.58 8.65
N SER A 103 5.97 -11.42 8.04
CA SER A 103 5.56 -12.70 8.65
C SER A 103 6.74 -13.67 8.81
N LEU A 104 7.65 -13.72 7.83
CA LEU A 104 8.85 -14.55 7.91
C LEU A 104 9.81 -14.06 9.01
N ILE A 105 10.00 -12.75 9.15
CA ILE A 105 10.82 -12.16 10.22
C ILE A 105 10.28 -12.58 11.59
N GLY A 106 8.98 -12.41 11.84
CA GLY A 106 8.39 -12.82 13.13
C GLY A 106 8.49 -14.33 13.40
N ARG A 107 8.45 -15.17 12.35
CA ARG A 107 8.71 -16.62 12.49
C ARG A 107 10.16 -16.92 12.83
N LEU A 108 11.11 -16.17 12.27
CA LEU A 108 12.54 -16.31 12.54
C LEU A 108 12.85 -15.93 13.99
N ASP A 109 12.32 -14.81 14.47
CA ASP A 109 12.46 -14.38 15.88
C ASP A 109 11.96 -15.45 16.84
N ALA A 110 10.81 -16.08 16.55
CA ALA A 110 10.27 -17.18 17.35
C ALA A 110 11.16 -18.43 17.35
N ILE A 111 11.80 -18.74 16.20
CA ILE A 111 12.74 -19.87 16.08
C ILE A 111 14.02 -19.58 16.88
N GLU A 112 14.55 -18.37 16.79
CA GLU A 112 15.75 -17.97 17.53
C GLU A 112 15.50 -18.00 19.05
N ALA A 113 14.36 -17.47 19.50
CA ALA A 113 13.96 -17.56 20.90
C ALA A 113 13.75 -19.01 21.37
N LYS A 114 13.15 -19.89 20.53
CA LYS A 114 13.04 -21.33 20.84
C LYS A 114 14.41 -22.00 20.95
N LYS A 115 15.34 -21.66 20.05
CA LYS A 115 16.71 -22.17 20.09
C LYS A 115 17.41 -21.77 21.39
N ASP A 116 17.26 -20.51 21.82
CA ASP A 116 17.87 -20.04 23.07
C ASP A 116 17.19 -20.64 24.30
N ALA A 117 15.87 -20.81 24.28
CA ALA A 117 15.15 -21.59 25.28
C ALA A 117 15.71 -23.02 25.38
N ASN A 118 15.92 -23.71 24.27
CA ASN A 118 16.45 -25.07 24.26
C ASN A 118 17.90 -25.15 24.75
N LYS A 119 18.75 -24.16 24.42
CA LYS A 119 20.09 -24.05 25.03
C LYS A 119 20.02 -23.89 26.55
N ALA A 120 19.07 -23.08 27.05
CA ALA A 120 18.86 -22.91 28.48
C ALA A 120 18.39 -24.22 29.13
N ARG A 121 17.47 -24.96 28.49
CA ARG A 121 17.02 -26.28 28.96
C ARG A 121 18.14 -27.31 29.00
N ALA A 122 18.94 -27.41 27.95
CA ALA A 122 20.08 -28.31 27.91
C ALA A 122 21.10 -28.00 29.03
N PHE A 123 21.36 -26.71 29.30
CA PHE A 123 22.16 -26.30 30.45
C PHE A 123 21.50 -26.67 31.78
N ASN A 124 20.20 -26.40 31.95
CA ASN A 124 19.49 -26.71 33.19
C ASN A 124 19.45 -28.22 33.44
N TYR A 125 19.30 -29.04 32.40
CA TYR A 125 19.33 -30.49 32.50
C TYR A 125 20.67 -30.98 33.04
N SER A 126 21.79 -30.46 32.53
CA SER A 126 23.13 -30.81 33.04
C SER A 126 23.34 -30.36 34.49
N VAL A 127 22.71 -29.24 34.89
CA VAL A 127 22.75 -28.75 36.27
C VAL A 127 22.05 -29.70 37.25
N VAL A 128 20.89 -30.23 36.89
CA VAL A 128 20.10 -31.13 37.76
C VAL A 128 20.85 -32.42 38.10
N ALA A 129 21.68 -32.91 37.18
CA ALA A 129 22.53 -34.08 37.43
C ALA A 129 23.63 -33.82 38.49
N GLY A 130 23.93 -32.55 38.81
CA GLY A 130 25.10 -32.19 39.63
C GLY A 130 24.83 -31.44 40.94
N SER A 131 23.71 -30.72 41.13
CA SER A 131 23.49 -29.94 42.37
C SER A 131 22.06 -29.41 42.58
N THR A 132 21.65 -29.25 43.85
CA THR A 132 20.39 -28.58 44.24
C THR A 132 20.52 -27.06 44.39
N THR A 133 21.76 -26.53 44.45
CA THR A 133 22.05 -25.11 44.69
C THR A 133 22.44 -24.36 43.42
N MET A 134 22.91 -25.06 42.40
CA MET A 134 23.34 -24.45 41.14
C MET A 134 22.15 -23.85 40.37
N ARG A 135 22.36 -22.64 39.84
CA ARG A 135 21.28 -21.84 39.27
C ARG A 135 20.90 -22.33 37.88
N PHE A 136 19.60 -22.36 37.60
CA PHE A 136 19.07 -22.49 36.27
C PHE A 136 19.37 -21.23 35.46
N ARG A 137 19.62 -21.42 34.16
CA ARG A 137 19.52 -20.38 33.16
C ARG A 137 18.04 -20.10 32.88
N SER A 138 17.70 -18.83 32.82
CA SER A 138 16.36 -18.37 32.46
C SER A 138 16.00 -18.79 31.04
N ILE A 139 14.75 -19.24 30.86
CA ILE A 139 14.19 -19.53 29.54
C ILE A 139 13.54 -18.25 29.02
N VAL A 140 13.92 -17.81 27.82
CA VAL A 140 13.30 -16.66 27.17
C VAL A 140 11.88 -16.96 26.71
N LYS A 141 11.07 -15.92 26.53
CA LYS A 141 9.74 -16.03 25.93
C LYS A 141 9.88 -16.35 24.44
N TYR A 142 9.21 -17.39 23.95
CA TYR A 142 9.24 -17.74 22.52
C TYR A 142 7.84 -17.93 21.91
N VAL A 143 6.79 -17.73 22.70
CA VAL A 143 5.40 -17.65 22.23
C VAL A 143 4.92 -16.23 22.45
N GLY A 144 4.45 -15.58 21.40
CA GLY A 144 3.95 -14.21 21.45
C GLY A 144 2.64 -14.08 22.25
N GLY A 145 2.38 -12.86 22.73
CA GLY A 145 1.14 -12.51 23.41
C GLY A 145 1.00 -13.06 24.84
N HIS A 146 -0.13 -12.75 25.48
CA HIS A 146 -0.47 -13.17 26.83
C HIS A 146 -1.87 -13.80 26.86
N PRO A 147 -2.08 -14.93 27.55
CA PRO A 147 -3.32 -15.71 27.48
C PRO A 147 -4.52 -15.07 28.22
N LEU A 148 -4.27 -14.16 29.17
CA LEU A 148 -5.31 -13.49 29.95
C LEU A 148 -5.51 -12.07 29.40
N ARG A 149 -6.64 -11.81 28.74
CA ARG A 149 -7.03 -10.46 28.29
C ARG A 149 -7.46 -9.63 29.50
N ALA A 150 -6.86 -8.44 29.62
CA ALA A 150 -7.01 -7.40 30.63
C ALA A 150 -6.19 -7.59 31.93
N GLY A 151 -5.10 -6.80 32.02
CA GLY A 151 -4.34 -6.56 33.24
C GLY A 151 -3.09 -7.41 33.42
N LEU A 152 -2.11 -6.82 34.12
CA LEU A 152 -0.95 -7.53 34.63
C LEU A 152 -1.41 -8.72 35.49
N PRO A 153 -0.65 -9.82 35.51
CA PRO A 153 -1.02 -10.96 36.34
C PRO A 153 -1.03 -10.55 37.81
N HIS A 154 -1.74 -11.31 38.65
CA HIS A 154 -1.82 -11.02 40.08
C HIS A 154 -0.43 -10.81 40.68
N ALA A 155 -0.31 -9.80 41.54
CA ALA A 155 0.95 -9.48 42.23
C ALA A 155 1.57 -10.74 42.85
N VAL A 156 2.78 -11.04 42.41
CA VAL A 156 3.64 -12.08 42.96
C VAL A 156 4.71 -11.38 43.78
N ASP A 157 4.98 -11.89 44.98
CA ASP A 157 6.00 -11.32 45.86
C ASP A 157 7.33 -11.16 45.12
N LYS A 158 7.87 -9.94 45.13
CA LYS A 158 9.14 -9.53 44.51
C LYS A 158 9.22 -9.68 42.98
N VAL A 159 8.08 -9.72 42.30
CA VAL A 159 8.04 -9.75 40.83
C VAL A 159 7.37 -8.48 40.31
N VAL A 160 8.08 -7.76 39.43
CA VAL A 160 7.56 -6.60 38.72
C VAL A 160 7.29 -7.03 37.28
N PHE A 161 6.06 -6.86 36.82
CA PHE A 161 5.66 -7.18 35.46
C PHE A 161 5.59 -5.92 34.62
N GLU A 162 6.08 -6.03 33.40
CA GLU A 162 5.90 -5.04 32.33
C GLU A 162 4.74 -5.47 31.42
N GLU A 163 4.17 -4.52 30.68
CA GLU A 163 3.01 -4.78 29.82
C GLU A 163 3.40 -5.37 28.46
N ASN A 164 4.66 -5.19 28.02
CA ASN A 164 5.06 -5.37 26.62
C ASN A 164 6.15 -6.46 26.45
N TYR A 165 5.93 -7.66 26.96
CA TYR A 165 6.87 -8.76 26.74
C TYR A 165 6.77 -9.33 25.32
N GLY A 166 7.83 -9.13 24.54
CA GLY A 166 8.05 -9.66 23.22
C GLY A 166 8.67 -11.07 23.21
N ILE A 167 8.79 -11.62 22.00
CA ILE A 167 9.57 -12.84 21.77
C ILE A 167 11.05 -12.51 21.99
N GLY A 168 11.76 -13.38 22.71
CA GLY A 168 13.16 -13.20 23.11
C GLY A 168 13.35 -12.65 24.53
N ASP A 169 12.31 -12.08 25.13
CA ASP A 169 12.43 -11.42 26.42
C ASP A 169 12.70 -12.39 27.57
N GLN A 170 13.45 -11.89 28.56
CA GLN A 170 13.69 -12.59 29.81
C GLN A 170 12.46 -12.52 30.71
N PRO A 171 12.17 -13.59 31.50
CA PRO A 171 11.14 -13.52 32.51
C PRO A 171 11.49 -12.46 33.56
N PRO A 172 10.49 -11.79 34.15
CA PRO A 172 10.69 -10.94 35.32
C PRO A 172 11.57 -11.60 36.37
N TYR A 173 12.40 -10.79 37.02
CA TYR A 173 13.24 -11.28 38.10
C TYR A 173 12.39 -11.95 39.20
N HIS A 174 12.88 -13.07 39.74
CA HIS A 174 12.17 -13.93 40.69
C HIS A 174 10.87 -14.60 40.22
N LEU A 175 10.45 -14.49 38.95
CA LEU A 175 9.27 -15.21 38.47
C LEU A 175 9.53 -16.74 38.44
N MET A 176 10.63 -17.13 37.80
CA MET A 176 11.08 -18.52 37.68
C MET A 176 11.93 -18.94 38.88
N PRO A 177 11.93 -20.23 39.25
CA PRO A 177 12.74 -20.70 40.35
C PRO A 177 14.21 -20.65 39.95
N LEU A 178 15.08 -20.23 40.86
CA LEU A 178 16.50 -20.12 40.59
C LEU A 178 17.19 -21.48 40.52
N ASN A 179 16.70 -22.49 41.24
CA ASN A 179 17.30 -23.84 41.31
C ASN A 179 16.29 -24.84 41.87
N ASN A 180 16.69 -26.12 41.98
CA ASN A 180 15.87 -27.17 42.60
C ASN A 180 15.51 -26.87 44.06
N GLY A 181 16.39 -26.22 44.82
CA GLY A 181 16.10 -25.78 46.18
C GLY A 181 14.91 -24.83 46.26
N GLU A 182 14.77 -23.90 45.31
CA GLU A 182 13.59 -23.01 45.24
C GLU A 182 12.32 -23.74 44.81
N ILE A 183 12.39 -24.68 43.88
CA ILE A 183 11.25 -25.55 43.53
C ILE A 183 10.74 -26.28 44.79
N ASN A 184 11.65 -26.81 45.62
CA ASN A 184 11.29 -27.45 46.88
C ASN A 184 10.69 -26.48 47.91
N LYS A 185 11.04 -25.19 47.88
CA LYS A 185 10.39 -24.17 48.72
C LYS A 185 8.98 -23.86 48.24
N TRP A 186 8.74 -23.86 46.92
CA TRP A 186 7.41 -23.60 46.35
C TRP A 186 6.38 -24.63 46.81
N SER A 187 6.78 -25.89 46.97
CA SER A 187 5.92 -26.95 47.50
C SER A 187 5.49 -26.73 48.95
N ARG A 188 6.06 -25.76 49.67
CA ARG A 188 5.69 -25.40 51.06
C ARG A 188 4.96 -24.04 51.14
N MET A 189 4.79 -23.33 50.02
CA MET A 189 4.09 -22.05 49.99
C MET A 189 2.60 -22.18 50.34
N LYS A 190 1.99 -21.06 50.76
CA LYS A 190 0.53 -20.97 50.90
C LYS A 190 -0.11 -21.16 49.52
N LEU A 191 -1.23 -21.88 49.47
CA LEU A 191 -1.89 -22.26 48.22
C LEU A 191 -2.21 -21.05 47.33
N THR A 192 -2.67 -19.94 47.93
CA THR A 192 -2.99 -18.70 47.21
C THR A 192 -1.76 -18.06 46.56
N GLN A 193 -0.62 -18.07 47.25
CA GLN A 193 0.64 -17.54 46.73
C GLN A 193 1.19 -18.42 45.60
N LEU A 194 1.18 -19.74 45.79
CA LEU A 194 1.63 -20.71 44.80
C LEU A 194 0.80 -20.60 43.51
N ARG A 195 -0.53 -20.54 43.65
CA ARG A 195 -1.42 -20.41 42.49
C ARG A 195 -1.18 -19.13 41.71
N ARG A 196 -1.03 -17.98 42.39
CA ARG A 196 -0.72 -16.70 41.73
C ARG A 196 0.58 -16.80 40.95
N ARG A 197 1.65 -17.28 41.58
CA ARG A 197 2.97 -17.45 40.95
C ARG A 197 2.92 -18.32 39.71
N LEU A 198 2.30 -19.50 39.77
CA LEU A 198 2.18 -20.42 38.63
C LEU A 198 1.35 -19.82 37.49
N ARG A 199 0.25 -19.12 37.80
CA ARG A 199 -0.55 -18.43 36.78
C ARG A 199 0.21 -17.27 36.15
N SER A 200 1.06 -16.57 36.89
CA SER A 200 1.91 -15.51 36.32
C SER A 200 3.01 -16.07 35.41
N ILE A 201 3.52 -17.27 35.69
CA ILE A 201 4.44 -17.99 34.79
C ILE A 201 3.73 -18.33 33.48
N TYR A 202 2.52 -18.89 33.54
CA TYR A 202 1.70 -19.12 32.35
C TYR A 202 1.40 -17.84 31.59
N TRP A 203 1.06 -16.76 32.30
CA TRP A 203 0.79 -15.46 31.68
C TRP A 203 2.00 -14.95 30.90
N PHE A 204 3.20 -15.04 31.48
CA PHE A 204 4.43 -14.60 30.81
C PHE A 204 4.75 -15.48 29.60
N TYR A 205 4.77 -16.80 29.75
CA TYR A 205 5.23 -17.69 28.67
C TYR A 205 4.18 -18.01 27.60
N ASN A 206 2.88 -17.90 27.92
CA ASN A 206 1.79 -18.27 27.03
C ASN A 206 1.94 -19.68 26.43
N ASP A 207 2.39 -20.65 27.23
CA ASP A 207 2.63 -22.04 26.81
C ASP A 207 1.61 -22.96 27.49
N ASP A 208 0.89 -23.76 26.71
CA ASP A 208 -0.21 -24.59 27.18
C ASP A 208 0.21 -25.61 28.26
N ARG A 209 1.49 -26.02 28.26
CA ARG A 209 2.04 -26.92 29.28
C ARG A 209 2.05 -26.30 30.67
N LEU A 210 2.02 -24.97 30.75
CA LEU A 210 2.06 -24.20 32.00
C LEU A 210 0.67 -23.75 32.48
N THR A 211 -0.40 -24.11 31.76
CA THR A 211 -1.77 -23.72 32.09
C THR A 211 -2.18 -24.12 33.50
N LEU A 212 -2.92 -23.24 34.18
CA LEU A 212 -3.47 -23.51 35.50
C LEU A 212 -4.80 -22.79 35.72
N ALA A 213 -5.81 -23.55 36.12
CA ALA A 213 -7.14 -23.03 36.44
C ALA A 213 -7.11 -22.00 37.58
N ALA A 214 -8.01 -21.01 37.53
CA ALA A 214 -8.07 -19.92 38.49
C ALA A 214 -8.37 -20.37 39.93
N ASN A 215 -9.11 -21.45 40.07
CA ASN A 215 -9.52 -22.08 41.33
C ASN A 215 -8.74 -23.37 41.65
N ALA A 216 -7.58 -23.59 41.00
CA ALA A 216 -6.79 -24.82 41.17
C ALA A 216 -6.53 -25.16 42.65
N ASN A 217 -6.83 -26.40 43.03
CA ASN A 217 -6.55 -26.91 44.37
C ASN A 217 -5.05 -27.24 44.56
N ARG A 218 -4.67 -27.68 45.77
CA ARG A 218 -3.26 -27.97 46.09
C ARG A 218 -2.66 -29.04 45.17
N ALA A 219 -3.40 -30.10 44.87
CA ALA A 219 -2.93 -31.17 43.99
C ALA A 219 -2.65 -30.65 42.57
N ALA A 220 -3.56 -29.87 41.99
CA ALA A 220 -3.36 -29.25 40.68
C ALA A 220 -2.14 -28.30 40.68
N CYS A 221 -1.93 -27.53 41.75
CA CYS A 221 -0.73 -26.71 41.88
C CYS A 221 0.56 -27.54 41.98
N MET A 222 0.55 -28.71 42.63
CA MET A 222 1.72 -29.59 42.67
C MET A 222 2.03 -30.17 41.28
N ASN A 223 1.02 -30.57 40.52
CA ASN A 223 1.20 -31.01 39.13
C ASN A 223 1.77 -29.87 38.28
N ALA A 224 1.28 -28.64 38.46
CA ALA A 224 1.84 -27.48 37.76
C ALA A 224 3.29 -27.17 38.14
N ILE A 225 3.74 -27.46 39.37
CA ILE A 225 5.18 -27.39 39.71
C ILE A 225 5.98 -28.41 38.90
N LEU A 226 5.47 -29.63 38.72
CA LEU A 226 6.12 -30.63 37.88
C LEU A 226 6.18 -30.17 36.42
N ASN A 227 5.12 -29.54 35.91
CA ASN A 227 5.13 -28.96 34.57
C ASN A 227 6.14 -27.82 34.43
N VAL A 228 6.28 -26.94 35.44
CA VAL A 228 7.33 -25.91 35.44
C VAL A 228 8.72 -26.54 35.44
N LYS A 229 8.91 -27.62 36.20
CA LYS A 229 10.18 -28.35 36.23
C LYS A 229 10.48 -28.98 34.85
N ALA A 230 9.51 -29.68 34.27
CA ALA A 230 9.62 -30.24 32.91
C ALA A 230 9.93 -29.12 31.89
N TYR A 231 9.20 -28.01 31.95
CA TYR A 231 9.42 -26.85 31.08
C TYR A 231 10.84 -26.27 31.18
N LEU A 232 11.45 -26.32 32.38
CA LEU A 232 12.82 -25.84 32.62
C LEU A 232 13.91 -26.78 32.11
N LEU A 233 13.61 -28.07 31.98
CA LEU A 233 14.60 -29.13 31.82
C LEU A 233 14.49 -29.88 30.49
N ASP A 234 13.29 -30.02 29.93
CA ASP A 234 13.02 -30.90 28.78
C ASP A 234 13.28 -30.17 27.46
N PRO A 235 14.39 -30.48 26.75
CA PRO A 235 14.83 -29.75 25.56
C PRO A 235 13.86 -29.82 24.36
#